data_AF-A0A819X3Z6-F1
#
_entry.id   AF-A0A819X3Z6-F1
#
_cell.length_a   1.000
_cell.length_b   1.000
_cell.length_c   1.000
_cell.angle_alpha   90.00
_cell.angle_beta   90.00
_cell.angle_gamma   90.00
#
_symmetry.space_group_name_H-M   'P 1'
#
loop_
_entity.id
_entity.type
_entity.pdbx_description
1 polymer ?
#
loop_
_entity_poly.entity_id
_entity_poly.type
_entity_poly.pdbx_seq_one_letter_code
_entity_poly.pdbx_strand_id
1 'polypeptide(L)'
;MKISKTKKKTEKIIPSSLNGILKWIKEYRDRFSIDIDKFEQTSRQYLASNDFKSNEQSQNNNNLNDNNDDDGGWTVVSRSLKKTRQRMISSTDKTLNRLRAKHKRSNEKKELVNFYKFQMTDKKIDQLEQLKMKFELDKERIIQMRQQRKFKPF
;
A
#
# COMPACT_ATOMS: atom_id res chain seq x y z
N MET A 1 1.83 -46.71 55.44
CA MET A 1 0.57 -46.73 54.66
C MET A 1 0.73 -45.83 53.44
N LYS A 2 0.66 -46.36 52.22
CA LYS A 2 0.71 -45.57 50.97
C LYS A 2 -0.67 -45.62 50.31
N ILE A 3 -1.30 -44.46 50.12
CA ILE A 3 -2.63 -44.34 49.51
C ILE A 3 -2.44 -44.23 47.98
N SER A 4 -2.80 -45.27 47.24
CA SER A 4 -2.81 -45.27 45.77
C SER A 4 -4.07 -44.58 45.25
N LYS A 5 -3.90 -43.48 44.51
CA LYS A 5 -5.00 -42.85 43.77
C LYS A 5 -5.23 -43.62 42.47
N THR A 6 -6.30 -44.40 42.39
CA THR A 6 -6.75 -45.05 41.15
C THR A 6 -7.38 -44.01 40.21
N LYS A 7 -6.75 -43.72 39.07
CA LYS A 7 -7.36 -42.93 38.00
C LYS A 7 -8.51 -43.73 37.37
N LYS A 8 -9.75 -43.27 37.52
CA LYS A 8 -10.91 -43.84 36.81
C LYS A 8 -10.70 -43.64 35.31
N LYS A 9 -10.60 -44.73 34.55
CA LYS A 9 -10.68 -44.74 33.09
C LYS A 9 -12.12 -44.44 32.71
N THR A 10 -12.37 -43.30 32.07
CA THR A 10 -13.67 -42.99 31.47
C THR A 10 -13.71 -43.62 30.08
N GLU A 11 -14.41 -44.74 29.95
CA GLU A 11 -14.70 -45.35 28.66
C GLU A 11 -15.65 -44.44 27.88
N LYS A 12 -15.22 -43.97 26.71
CA LYS A 12 -16.05 -43.16 25.82
C LYS A 12 -17.08 -44.07 25.16
N ILE A 13 -18.32 -43.97 25.61
CA ILE A 13 -19.48 -44.62 24.98
C ILE A 13 -19.65 -44.00 23.58
N ILE A 14 -19.48 -44.79 22.53
CA ILE A 14 -19.72 -44.37 21.15
C ILE A 14 -21.21 -44.61 20.87
N PRO A 15 -22.01 -43.57 20.59
CA PRO A 15 -23.43 -43.75 20.29
C PRO A 15 -23.61 -44.46 18.93
N SER A 16 -24.48 -45.48 18.89
CA SER A 16 -24.74 -46.32 17.73
C SER A 16 -25.48 -45.62 16.58
N SER A 17 -26.08 -44.45 16.83
CA SER A 17 -26.75 -43.64 15.80
C SER A 17 -26.21 -42.20 15.79
N LEU A 18 -25.86 -41.69 14.60
CA LEU A 18 -25.45 -40.29 14.44
C LEU A 18 -26.69 -39.38 14.54
N ASN A 19 -26.90 -38.79 15.71
CA ASN A 19 -27.97 -37.81 15.95
C ASN A 19 -27.36 -36.51 16.49
N GLY A 20 -28.01 -35.37 16.21
CA GLY A 20 -27.59 -34.05 16.68
C GLY A 20 -26.21 -33.61 16.16
N ILE A 21 -25.32 -33.22 17.06
CA ILE A 21 -24.00 -32.66 16.74
C ILE A 21 -23.13 -33.61 15.92
N LEU A 22 -23.18 -34.92 16.20
CA LEU A 22 -22.36 -35.89 15.46
C LEU A 22 -22.79 -35.98 13.99
N LYS A 23 -24.10 -35.97 13.74
CA LYS A 23 -24.67 -35.88 12.38
C LYS A 23 -24.22 -34.60 11.69
N TRP A 24 -24.32 -33.46 12.38
CA TRP A 24 -23.90 -32.18 11.84
C TRP A 24 -22.41 -32.12 11.52
N ILE A 25 -21.54 -32.66 12.38
CA ILE A 25 -20.09 -32.73 12.13
C ILE A 25 -19.79 -33.57 10.87
N LYS A 26 -20.48 -34.70 10.70
CA LYS A 26 -20.34 -35.53 9.50
C LYS A 26 -20.83 -34.79 8.25
N GLU A 27 -22.03 -34.22 8.28
CA GLU A 27 -22.56 -33.44 7.16
C GLU A 27 -21.73 -32.20 6.83
N TYR A 28 -21.14 -31.55 7.83
CA TYR A 28 -20.22 -30.44 7.62
C TYR A 28 -18.94 -30.94 6.95
N ARG A 29 -18.34 -32.02 7.46
CA ARG A 29 -17.15 -32.62 6.85
C ARG A 29 -17.42 -33.08 5.42
N ASP A 30 -18.57 -33.69 5.14
CA ASP A 30 -18.94 -34.18 3.81
C ASP A 30 -19.28 -33.03 2.85
N ARG A 31 -19.86 -31.92 3.34
CA ARG A 31 -20.09 -30.71 2.52
C ARG A 31 -18.80 -30.00 2.13
N PHE A 32 -17.82 -29.98 3.02
CA PHE A 32 -16.53 -29.33 2.81
C PHE A 32 -15.40 -30.34 2.49
N SER A 33 -15.73 -31.61 2.23
CA SER A 33 -14.75 -32.60 1.76
C SER A 33 -14.44 -32.29 0.31
N ILE A 34 -13.52 -31.36 0.13
CA ILE A 34 -12.95 -31.06 -1.17
C ILE A 34 -12.00 -32.21 -1.48
N ASP A 35 -12.31 -32.92 -2.55
CA ASP A 35 -11.37 -33.86 -3.16
C ASP A 35 -10.20 -33.05 -3.72
N ILE A 36 -9.09 -33.07 -3.00
CA ILE A 36 -7.90 -32.23 -3.25
C ILE A 36 -7.38 -32.49 -4.67
N ASP A 37 -7.39 -33.75 -5.11
CA ASP A 37 -6.88 -34.14 -6.42
C ASP A 37 -7.75 -33.58 -7.55
N LYS A 38 -9.08 -33.64 -7.39
CA LYS A 38 -10.01 -33.03 -8.36
C LYS A 38 -9.86 -31.52 -8.39
N PHE A 39 -9.72 -30.87 -7.23
CA PHE A 39 -9.51 -29.43 -7.15
C PHE A 39 -8.22 -29.02 -7.86
N GLU A 40 -7.11 -29.70 -7.59
CA GLU A 40 -5.84 -29.46 -8.29
C GLU A 40 -5.97 -29.63 -9.80
N GLN A 41 -6.66 -30.69 -10.26
CA GLN A 41 -6.86 -30.94 -11.68
C GLN A 41 -7.68 -29.82 -12.33
N THR A 42 -8.77 -29.37 -11.71
CA THR A 42 -9.58 -28.23 -12.21
C THR A 42 -8.78 -26.92 -12.23
N SER A 43 -7.95 -26.68 -11.21
CA SER A 43 -7.11 -25.49 -11.12
C SER A 43 -6.06 -25.48 -12.24
N ARG A 44 -5.38 -26.61 -12.45
CA ARG A 44 -4.39 -26.78 -13.53
C ARG A 44 -5.03 -26.62 -14.91
N GLN A 45 -6.21 -27.19 -15.14
CA GLN A 45 -6.94 -27.01 -16.41
C GLN A 45 -7.31 -25.55 -16.65
N TYR A 46 -7.80 -24.86 -15.62
CA TYR A 46 -8.14 -23.45 -15.70
C TYR A 46 -6.92 -22.59 -16.05
N LEU A 47 -5.80 -22.79 -15.34
CA LEU A 47 -4.54 -22.08 -15.61
C LEU A 47 -4.06 -22.31 -17.04
N ALA A 48 -4.02 -23.57 -17.50
CA ALA A 48 -3.62 -23.90 -18.87
C ALA A 48 -4.51 -23.23 -19.94
N SER A 49 -5.83 -23.20 -19.72
CA SER A 49 -6.77 -22.57 -20.65
C SER A 49 -6.62 -21.04 -20.71
N ASN A 50 -6.29 -20.40 -19.59
CA ASN A 50 -6.07 -18.96 -19.52
C ASN A 50 -4.71 -18.56 -20.10
N ASP A 51 -3.66 -19.35 -19.84
CA ASP A 51 -2.35 -19.13 -20.43
C ASP A 51 -2.44 -19.16 -21.96
N PHE A 52 -3.17 -20.14 -22.51
CA PHE A 52 -3.45 -20.22 -23.94
C PHE A 52 -4.14 -18.97 -24.49
N LYS A 53 -5.26 -18.53 -23.88
CA LYS A 53 -5.99 -17.32 -24.31
C LYS A 53 -5.13 -16.06 -24.23
N SER A 54 -4.31 -15.95 -23.18
CA SER A 54 -3.45 -14.78 -22.97
C SER A 54 -2.32 -14.71 -24.00
N ASN A 55 -1.77 -15.87 -24.39
CA ASN A 55 -0.75 -15.99 -25.42
C ASN A 55 -1.32 -15.65 -26.80
N GLU A 56 -2.50 -16.21 -27.15
CA GLU A 56 -3.19 -15.92 -28.40
C GLU A 56 -3.50 -14.42 -28.56
N GLN A 57 -4.05 -13.79 -27.52
CA GLN A 57 -4.25 -12.34 -27.49
C GLN A 57 -2.94 -11.56 -27.66
N SER A 58 -1.84 -12.01 -27.04
CA SER A 58 -0.55 -11.35 -27.19
C SER A 58 0.00 -11.46 -28.61
N GLN A 59 -0.20 -12.60 -29.29
CA GLN A 59 0.23 -12.80 -30.67
C GLN A 59 -0.61 -11.99 -31.65
N ASN A 60 -1.93 -11.99 -31.50
CA ASN A 60 -2.82 -11.16 -32.31
C ASN A 60 -2.47 -9.67 -32.17
N ASN A 61 -2.20 -9.19 -30.95
CA ASN A 61 -1.75 -7.82 -30.72
C ASN A 61 -0.39 -7.51 -31.35
N ASN A 62 0.57 -8.44 -31.39
CA ASN A 62 1.84 -8.22 -32.07
C ASN A 62 1.63 -8.13 -33.59
N ASN A 63 0.88 -9.07 -34.16
CA ASN A 63 0.57 -9.10 -35.60
C ASN A 63 -0.21 -7.85 -36.04
N LEU A 64 -1.15 -7.37 -35.24
CA LEU A 64 -1.88 -6.13 -35.51
C LEU A 64 -0.98 -4.89 -35.50
N ASN A 65 0.10 -4.86 -34.72
CA ASN A 65 1.04 -3.74 -34.72
C ASN A 65 1.96 -3.75 -35.94
N ASP A 66 2.35 -4.93 -36.44
CA ASP A 66 3.24 -5.06 -37.61
C ASP A 66 2.52 -4.78 -38.95
N ASN A 67 1.18 -4.79 -38.98
CA ASN A 67 0.37 -4.56 -40.19
C ASN A 67 -0.28 -3.15 -40.25
N ASN A 68 0.08 -2.22 -39.36
CA ASN A 68 -0.51 -0.86 -39.33
C ASN A 68 0.23 0.17 -40.22
N ASP A 69 1.06 -0.28 -41.15
CA ASP A 69 1.86 0.60 -42.02
C ASP A 69 1.19 0.94 -43.37
N ASP A 70 -0.09 0.62 -43.56
CA ASP A 70 -0.73 0.79 -44.87
C ASP A 70 -1.74 1.95 -44.98
N ASP A 71 -1.42 2.85 -45.92
CA ASP A 71 -2.27 3.70 -46.79
C ASP A 71 -3.18 4.80 -46.23
N GLY A 72 -3.27 4.97 -44.91
CA GLY A 72 -4.30 5.84 -44.31
C GLY A 72 -3.91 7.23 -43.79
N GLY A 73 -2.69 7.73 -43.95
CA GLY A 73 -2.26 9.08 -43.48
C GLY A 73 -2.39 9.39 -41.97
N TRP A 74 -2.99 8.50 -41.18
CA TRP A 74 -3.19 8.59 -39.74
C TRP A 74 -2.81 7.26 -39.09
N THR A 75 -1.82 7.29 -38.22
CA THR A 75 -1.38 6.10 -37.47
C THR A 75 -2.17 5.97 -36.17
N VAL A 76 -2.69 4.77 -35.89
CA VAL A 76 -3.33 4.46 -34.60
C VAL A 76 -2.27 4.34 -33.52
N VAL A 77 -2.30 5.23 -32.51
CA VAL A 77 -1.41 5.12 -31.34
C VAL A 77 -1.89 3.97 -30.45
N SER A 78 -1.33 2.78 -30.66
CA SER A 78 -1.55 1.66 -29.76
C SER A 78 -0.73 1.86 -28.48
N ARG A 79 -1.37 1.70 -27.31
CA ARG A 79 -0.62 1.56 -26.05
C ARG A 79 0.00 0.18 -26.06
N SER A 80 1.30 0.08 -26.32
CA SER A 80 2.04 -1.18 -26.21
C SER A 80 1.71 -1.91 -24.91
N LEU A 81 0.96 -3.01 -25.01
CA LEU A 81 0.53 -3.82 -23.87
C LEU A 81 1.74 -4.42 -23.14
N LYS A 82 2.82 -4.74 -23.87
CA LYS A 82 4.12 -5.16 -23.30
C LYS A 82 4.63 -4.14 -22.29
N LYS A 83 4.54 -2.86 -22.60
CA LYS A 83 4.94 -1.75 -21.72
C LYS A 83 4.02 -1.63 -20.51
N THR A 84 2.73 -1.94 -20.63
CA THR A 84 1.78 -1.92 -19.50
C THR A 84 1.95 -3.13 -18.57
N ARG A 85 2.20 -4.33 -19.10
CA ARG A 85 2.52 -5.53 -18.30
C ARG A 85 3.89 -5.44 -17.61
N GLN A 86 4.91 -4.88 -18.27
CA GLN A 86 6.20 -4.55 -17.64
C GLN A 86 6.11 -3.41 -16.61
N ARG A 87 5.02 -2.64 -16.62
CA ARG A 87 4.69 -1.60 -15.63
C ARG A 87 3.75 -2.10 -14.53
N MET A 88 3.64 -3.41 -14.32
CA MET A 88 3.29 -3.90 -12.99
C MET A 88 4.44 -3.52 -12.07
N ILE A 89 4.37 -2.30 -11.54
CA ILE A 89 5.34 -1.77 -10.58
C ILE A 89 5.44 -2.81 -9.48
N SER A 90 6.62 -3.40 -9.27
CA SER A 90 6.80 -4.32 -8.14
C SER A 90 6.33 -3.58 -6.89
N SER A 91 5.53 -4.21 -6.03
CA SER A 91 5.06 -3.58 -4.79
C SER A 91 6.19 -3.56 -3.75
N THR A 92 7.33 -3.01 -4.12
CA THR A 92 8.50 -2.82 -3.26
C THR A 92 8.50 -1.38 -2.78
N ASP A 93 8.86 -1.13 -1.52
CA ASP A 93 8.83 0.22 -0.96
C ASP A 93 9.62 1.25 -1.78
N LYS A 94 10.73 0.82 -2.40
CA LYS A 94 11.56 1.68 -3.26
C LYS A 94 10.81 2.20 -4.49
N THR A 95 10.00 1.36 -5.14
CA THR A 95 9.25 1.76 -6.34
C THR A 95 8.06 2.66 -5.96
N LEU A 96 7.37 2.35 -4.86
CA LEU A 96 6.31 3.19 -4.30
C LEU A 96 6.83 4.58 -3.92
N ASN A 97 7.99 4.64 -3.26
CA ASN A 97 8.62 5.91 -2.89
C ASN A 97 9.00 6.75 -4.12
N ARG A 98 9.52 6.11 -5.18
CA ARG A 98 9.82 6.79 -6.44
C ARG A 98 8.58 7.35 -7.12
N LEU A 99 7.47 6.60 -7.09
CA LEU A 99 6.17 7.07 -7.61
C LEU A 99 5.65 8.24 -6.79
N ARG A 100 5.63 8.13 -5.45
CA ARG A 100 5.23 9.20 -4.53
C ARG A 100 6.05 10.47 -4.77
N ALA A 101 7.37 10.35 -4.90
CA ALA A 101 8.25 11.48 -5.19
C ALA A 101 7.95 12.12 -6.56
N LYS A 102 7.68 11.31 -7.59
CA LYS A 102 7.29 11.82 -8.92
C LYS A 102 5.95 12.55 -8.88
N HIS A 103 4.97 12.01 -8.15
CA HIS A 103 3.67 12.66 -7.93
C HIS A 103 3.83 13.98 -7.16
N LYS A 104 4.60 13.98 -6.06
CA LYS A 104 4.89 15.19 -5.29
C LYS A 104 5.53 16.28 -6.16
N ARG A 105 6.58 15.94 -6.91
CA ARG A 105 7.25 16.87 -7.83
C ARG A 105 6.33 17.38 -8.94
N SER A 106 5.39 16.55 -9.42
CA SER A 106 4.40 17.00 -10.40
C SER A 106 3.38 17.94 -9.80
N ASN A 107 3.02 17.77 -8.53
CA ASN A 107 2.08 18.63 -7.83
C ASN A 107 2.74 19.96 -7.46
N GLU A 108 3.98 19.94 -6.96
CA GLU A 108 4.79 21.14 -6.69
C GLU A 108 4.95 22.02 -7.94
N LYS A 109 5.06 21.43 -9.13
CA LYS A 109 5.11 22.17 -10.41
C LYS A 109 3.77 22.78 -10.83
N LYS A 110 2.65 22.23 -10.37
CA LYS A 110 1.29 22.68 -10.68
C LYS A 110 0.78 23.70 -9.66
N GLU A 111 1.30 23.66 -8.44
CA GLU A 111 1.00 24.62 -7.40
C GLU A 111 1.65 25.96 -7.74
N LEU A 112 0.82 26.97 -8.04
CA LEU A 112 1.31 28.34 -8.21
C LEU A 112 1.71 28.86 -6.82
N VAL A 113 3.01 28.99 -6.59
CA VAL A 113 3.56 29.53 -5.34
C VAL A 113 3.18 31.00 -5.23
N ASN A 114 2.59 31.39 -4.09
CA ASN A 114 2.12 32.75 -3.83
C ASN A 114 1.01 33.24 -4.78
N PHE A 115 0.15 32.32 -5.25
CA PHE A 115 -0.96 32.66 -6.13
C PHE A 115 -1.91 33.67 -5.51
N TYR A 116 -2.17 33.54 -4.21
CA TYR A 116 -3.07 34.42 -3.48
C TYR A 116 -2.31 35.43 -2.63
N LYS A 117 -2.86 36.64 -2.55
CA LYS A 117 -2.33 37.72 -1.71
C LYS A 117 -2.24 37.32 -0.23
N PHE A 118 -3.18 36.51 0.28
CA PHE A 118 -3.18 36.09 1.68
C PHE A 118 -1.94 35.25 2.02
N GLN A 119 -1.44 34.42 1.09
CA GLN A 119 -0.24 33.60 1.31
C GLN A 119 1.00 34.47 1.59
N MET A 120 1.04 35.66 0.99
CA MET A 120 2.12 36.63 1.19
C MET A 120 1.92 37.47 2.45
N THR A 121 0.68 37.77 2.82
CA THR A 121 0.40 38.50 4.08
C THR A 121 0.68 37.62 5.29
N ASP A 122 0.26 36.36 5.26
CA ASP A 122 0.44 35.43 6.39
C ASP A 122 1.93 35.20 6.65
N LYS A 123 2.72 34.92 5.61
CA LYS A 123 4.18 34.81 5.72
C LYS A 123 4.84 36.06 6.31
N LYS A 124 4.36 37.25 5.97
CA LYS A 124 4.89 38.51 6.51
C LYS A 124 4.49 38.70 7.97
N ILE A 125 3.29 38.27 8.35
CA ILE A 125 2.81 38.29 9.73
C ILE A 125 3.67 37.35 10.59
N ASP A 126 3.90 36.12 10.12
CA ASP A 126 4.76 35.14 10.80
C ASP A 126 6.19 35.67 10.99
N GLN A 127 6.75 36.28 9.94
CA GLN A 127 8.07 36.92 10.03
C GLN A 127 8.09 38.07 11.05
N LEU A 128 7.03 38.89 11.08
CA LEU A 128 6.92 40.01 12.03
C LEU A 128 6.83 39.49 13.47
N GLU A 129 6.09 38.41 13.72
CA GLU A 129 6.00 37.76 15.02
C GLU A 129 7.35 37.21 15.48
N GLN A 130 8.08 36.53 14.60
CA GLN A 130 9.45 36.06 14.90
C GLN A 130 10.39 37.22 15.26
N LEU A 131 10.29 38.36 14.56
CA LEU A 131 11.07 39.55 14.88
C LEU A 131 10.71 40.13 16.26
N LYS A 132 9.41 40.19 16.59
CA LYS A 132 8.95 40.65 17.91
C LYS A 132 9.48 39.76 19.03
N MET A 133 9.37 38.44 18.89
CA MET A 133 9.90 37.49 19.87
C MET A 133 11.40 37.67 20.08
N LYS A 134 12.18 37.77 18.99
CA LYS A 134 13.62 38.00 19.08
C LYS A 134 13.95 39.32 19.78
N PHE A 135 13.20 40.37 19.47
CA PHE A 135 13.42 41.69 20.07
C PHE A 135 13.15 41.70 21.57
N GLU A 136 12.11 40.99 22.03
CA GLU A 136 11.83 40.83 23.45
C GLU A 136 12.95 40.10 24.19
N LEU A 137 13.44 38.98 23.62
CA LEU A 137 14.58 38.25 24.17
C LEU A 137 15.86 39.11 24.24
N ASP A 138 16.14 39.87 23.18
CA ASP A 138 17.30 40.76 23.14
C ASP A 138 17.16 41.91 24.15
N LYS A 139 15.95 42.43 24.36
CA LYS A 139 15.66 43.44 25.38
C LYS A 139 15.93 42.91 26.78
N GLU A 140 15.44 41.71 27.09
CA GLU A 140 15.71 41.04 28.37
C GLU A 140 17.21 40.82 28.59
N ARG A 141 17.92 40.37 27.55
CA ARG A 141 19.37 40.16 27.59
C ARG A 141 20.13 41.46 27.87
N ILE A 142 19.75 42.56 27.22
CA ILE A 142 20.35 43.88 27.47
C ILE A 142 20.09 44.34 28.90
N ILE A 143 18.89 44.13 29.44
CA ILE A 143 18.57 44.47 30.83
C ILE A 143 19.47 43.70 31.80
N GLN A 144 19.62 42.39 31.60
CA GLN A 144 20.53 41.56 32.40
C GLN A 144 21.98 42.06 32.31
N MET A 145 22.47 42.38 31.11
CA MET A 145 23.82 42.92 30.92
C MET A 145 24.00 44.28 31.61
N ARG A 146 23.00 45.15 31.55
CA ARG A 146 23.02 46.45 32.23
C ARG A 146 23.06 46.29 33.75
N GLN A 147 22.32 45.33 34.30
CA GLN A 147 22.36 44.99 35.73
C GLN A 147 23.72 44.41 36.16
N GLN A 148 24.33 43.57 35.32
CA GLN A 148 25.64 42.97 35.59
C GLN A 148 26.81 43.95 35.41
N ARG A 149 26.63 45.02 34.62
CA ARG A 149 27.68 46.00 34.34
C ARG A 149 28.05 46.75 35.61
N LYS A 150 29.28 46.57 36.08
CA LYS A 150 29.89 47.39 37.13
C LYS A 150 30.55 48.61 36.48
N PHE A 151 30.17 49.81 36.90
CA PHE A 151 30.74 51.06 36.42
C PHE A 151 32.21 51.16 36.86
N LYS A 152 33.12 51.39 35.90
CA LYS A 152 34.55 51.64 36.15
C LYS A 152 34.83 53.10 35.76
N PRO A 153 34.98 54.01 36.74
CA PRO A 153 35.05 55.46 36.48
C PRO A 153 36.42 55.97 36.02
N PHE A 154 37.45 55.13 36.01
CA PHE A 154 38.84 55.49 35.72
C PHE A 154 39.43 54.48 34.75
#